data_AF-W4M635-F1
#
_entry.id   AF-W4M635-F1
#
_cell.length_a   1.000
_cell.length_b   1.000
_cell.length_c   1.000
_cell.angle_alpha   90.00
_cell.angle_beta   90.00
_cell.angle_gamma   90.00
#
_symmetry.space_group_name_H-M   'P 1'
#
loop_
_entity.id
_entity.type
_entity.pdbx_description
1 polymer ?
#
loop_
_entity_poly.entity_id
_entity_poly.type
_entity_poly.pdbx_seq_one_letter_code
_entity_poly.pdbx_strand_id
1 'polypeptide(L)'
;MTDTRRTNAEIRQWYREQVARILDFNRQWITEGYSARERAERAWRIRHDARIEARNMMTEPREVELLQARDMAVYGDPNGPTFEFLVEQARHAGLEEYAIYEAIIDGSYRTNADINRRLGL
;
A
#
# COMPACT_ATOMS: atom_id res chain seq x y z
N MET A 1 -27.99 -12.03 16.93
CA MET A 1 -27.31 -11.22 15.89
C MET A 1 -25.89 -11.74 15.79
N THR A 2 -25.54 -12.44 14.72
CA THR A 2 -24.13 -12.78 14.43
C THR A 2 -23.41 -11.48 14.15
N ASP A 3 -22.39 -11.19 14.94
CA ASP A 3 -21.54 -10.03 14.76
C ASP A 3 -20.75 -10.19 13.45
N THR A 4 -21.18 -9.48 12.40
CA THR A 4 -20.63 -9.53 11.03
C THR A 4 -19.33 -8.71 10.89
N ARG A 5 -18.56 -8.58 11.97
CA ARG A 5 -17.32 -7.82 12.01
C ARG A 5 -16.16 -8.69 11.52
N ARG A 6 -15.45 -8.23 10.49
CA ARG A 6 -14.25 -8.92 9.97
C ARG A 6 -13.14 -8.91 11.02
N THR A 7 -12.44 -10.02 11.16
CA THR A 7 -11.22 -10.14 11.96
C THR A 7 -10.05 -9.41 11.29
N ASN A 8 -9.02 -9.06 12.08
CA ASN A 8 -7.80 -8.46 11.54
C ASN A 8 -7.11 -9.34 10.48
N ALA A 9 -7.24 -10.68 10.58
CA ALA A 9 -6.73 -11.60 9.57
C ALA A 9 -7.53 -11.51 8.25
N GLU A 10 -8.87 -11.47 8.30
CA GLU A 10 -9.71 -11.32 7.12
C GLU A 10 -9.51 -9.94 6.44
N ILE A 11 -9.40 -8.87 7.24
CA ILE A 11 -9.09 -7.53 6.73
C ILE A 11 -7.72 -7.51 6.05
N ARG A 12 -6.72 -8.14 6.67
CA ARG A 12 -5.37 -8.24 6.10
C ARG A 12 -5.36 -9.05 4.81
N GLN A 13 -6.12 -10.14 4.75
CA GLN A 13 -6.25 -10.95 3.55
C GLN A 13 -6.88 -10.15 2.42
N TRP A 14 -7.98 -9.45 2.69
CA TRP A 14 -8.61 -8.54 1.73
C TRP A 14 -7.63 -7.47 1.22
N TYR A 15 -6.85 -6.85 2.12
CA TYR A 15 -5.83 -5.86 1.74
C TYR A 15 -4.77 -6.45 0.79
N ARG A 16 -4.27 -7.67 1.08
CA ARG A 16 -3.30 -8.38 0.23
C ARG A 16 -3.87 -8.62 -1.17
N GLU A 17 -5.12 -9.05 -1.25
CA GLU A 17 -5.81 -9.30 -2.52
C GLU A 17 -5.95 -8.02 -3.33
N GLN A 18 -6.30 -6.88 -2.70
CA GLN A 18 -6.39 -5.60 -3.41
C GLN A 18 -5.04 -5.18 -4.02
N VAL A 19 -3.96 -5.24 -3.23
CA VAL A 19 -2.65 -4.78 -3.71
C VAL A 19 -1.99 -5.76 -4.68
N ALA A 20 -2.30 -7.06 -4.61
CA ALA A 20 -1.77 -8.05 -5.55
C ALA A 20 -2.22 -7.78 -7.00
N ARG A 21 -3.41 -7.21 -7.21
CA ARG A 21 -3.96 -6.86 -8.53
C ARG A 21 -3.14 -5.81 -9.27
N ILE A 22 -2.33 -5.01 -8.55
CA ILE A 22 -1.46 -3.99 -9.15
C ILE A 22 -0.49 -4.63 -10.16
N LEU A 23 -0.05 -5.88 -9.93
CA LEU A 23 0.85 -6.56 -10.86
C LEU A 23 0.22 -6.73 -12.24
N ASP A 24 -1.03 -7.20 -12.30
CA ASP A 24 -1.74 -7.41 -13.55
C ASP A 24 -2.16 -6.10 -14.20
N PHE A 25 -2.59 -5.12 -13.39
CA PHE A 25 -2.86 -3.77 -13.90
C PHE A 25 -1.63 -3.10 -14.50
N ASN A 26 -0.45 -3.27 -13.89
CA ASN A 26 0.78 -2.73 -14.44
C ASN A 26 1.10 -3.31 -15.82
N ARG A 27 0.92 -4.62 -16.01
CA ARG A 27 1.08 -5.28 -17.32
C ARG A 27 0.12 -4.70 -18.37
N GLN A 28 -1.13 -4.47 -17.97
CA GLN A 28 -2.13 -3.83 -18.83
C GLN A 28 -1.73 -2.39 -19.17
N TRP A 29 -1.34 -1.57 -18.19
CA TRP A 29 -0.95 -0.18 -18.43
C TRP A 29 0.28 -0.03 -19.32
N ILE A 30 1.22 -0.98 -19.26
CA ILE A 30 2.35 -1.04 -20.20
C ILE A 30 1.84 -1.25 -21.63
N THR A 31 0.88 -2.16 -21.84
CA THR A 31 0.27 -2.44 -23.15
C THR A 31 -0.53 -1.24 -23.66
N GLU A 32 -1.17 -0.49 -22.76
CA GLU A 32 -1.93 0.72 -23.05
C GLU A 32 -1.04 1.96 -23.27
N GLY A 33 0.28 1.85 -23.09
CA GLY A 33 1.25 2.92 -23.38
C GLY A 33 1.42 3.96 -22.27
N TYR A 34 0.99 3.68 -21.04
CA TYR A 34 1.21 4.59 -19.91
C TYR A 34 2.70 4.70 -19.55
N SER A 35 3.12 5.91 -19.22
CA SER A 35 4.47 6.18 -18.72
C SER A 35 4.74 5.51 -17.37
N ALA A 36 6.01 5.35 -17.01
CA ALA A 36 6.39 4.78 -15.72
C ALA A 36 5.82 5.58 -14.54
N ARG A 37 5.83 6.91 -14.63
CA ARG A 37 5.26 7.79 -13.62
C ARG A 37 3.76 7.57 -13.42
N GLU A 38 2.99 7.56 -14.50
CA GLU A 38 1.53 7.35 -14.42
C GLU A 38 1.19 5.98 -13.82
N ARG A 39 1.94 4.94 -14.18
CA ARG A 39 1.78 3.61 -13.59
C ARG A 39 2.11 3.60 -12.10
N ALA A 40 3.19 4.28 -11.69
CA ALA A 40 3.58 4.39 -10.30
C ALA A 40 2.56 5.16 -9.45
N GLU A 41 2.03 6.28 -9.96
CA GLU A 41 0.98 7.06 -9.29
C GLU A 41 -0.30 6.22 -9.10
N ARG A 42 -0.70 5.46 -10.12
CA ARG A 42 -1.86 4.55 -10.04
C ARG A 42 -1.62 3.41 -9.06
N ALA A 43 -0.45 2.78 -9.10
CA ALA A 43 -0.08 1.70 -8.17
C ALA A 43 -0.06 2.19 -6.71
N TRP A 44 0.55 3.35 -6.47
CA TRP A 44 0.57 4.00 -5.16
C TRP A 44 -0.85 4.28 -4.68
N ARG A 45 -1.72 4.84 -5.53
CA ARG A 45 -3.11 5.17 -5.17
C ARG A 45 -3.90 3.93 -4.77
N ILE A 46 -3.82 2.84 -5.54
CA ILE A 46 -4.50 1.58 -5.19
C ILE A 46 -4.06 1.09 -3.81
N ARG A 47 -2.76 1.12 -3.50
CA ARG A 47 -2.26 0.72 -2.19
C ARG A 47 -2.69 1.65 -1.07
N HIS A 48 -2.66 2.96 -1.33
CA HIS A 48 -3.06 4.00 -0.37
C HIS A 48 -4.54 3.85 0.00
N ASP A 49 -5.40 3.74 -1.01
CA ASP A 49 -6.84 3.57 -0.84
C ASP A 49 -7.14 2.25 -0.11
N ALA A 50 -6.48 1.15 -0.48
CA ALA A 50 -6.63 -0.14 0.21
C ALA A 50 -6.20 -0.07 1.68
N ARG A 51 -5.20 0.75 2.03
CA ARG A 51 -4.80 0.96 3.44
C ARG A 51 -5.89 1.68 4.23
N ILE A 52 -6.43 2.77 3.67
CA ILE A 52 -7.50 3.54 4.32
C ILE A 52 -8.72 2.65 4.52
N GLU A 53 -9.12 1.94 3.48
CA GLU A 53 -10.30 1.08 3.50
C GLU A 53 -10.11 -0.10 4.48
N ALA A 54 -8.92 -0.71 4.54
CA ALA A 54 -8.62 -1.72 5.55
C ALA A 54 -8.78 -1.17 6.99
N ARG A 55 -8.38 0.07 7.25
CA ARG A 55 -8.57 0.71 8.56
C ARG A 55 -10.03 1.00 8.87
N ASN A 56 -10.82 1.39 7.87
CA ASN A 56 -12.26 1.59 8.03
C ASN A 56 -12.99 0.29 8.40
N MET A 57 -12.44 -0.88 8.02
CA MET A 57 -12.97 -2.18 8.42
C MET A 57 -12.57 -2.59 9.84
N MET A 58 -11.51 -2.01 10.41
CA MET A 58 -11.02 -2.38 11.74
C MET A 58 -12.01 -1.95 12.82
N THR A 59 -12.21 -2.81 13.81
CA THR A 59 -13.26 -2.64 14.81
C THR A 59 -12.80 -1.97 16.09
N GLU A 60 -11.47 -1.92 16.32
CA GLU A 60 -10.84 -1.29 17.48
C GLU A 60 -10.22 0.06 17.08
N PRO A 61 -10.84 1.19 17.44
CA PRO A 61 -10.35 2.52 17.06
C PRO A 61 -8.94 2.80 17.56
N ARG A 62 -8.56 2.29 18.75
CA ARG A 62 -7.21 2.50 19.29
C ARG A 62 -6.12 1.85 18.43
N GLU A 63 -6.40 0.71 17.80
CA GLU A 63 -5.45 0.08 16.88
C GLU A 63 -5.24 0.95 15.63
N VAL A 64 -6.29 1.58 15.12
CA VAL A 64 -6.21 2.51 13.99
C VAL A 64 -5.40 3.75 14.36
N GLU A 65 -5.64 4.35 15.52
CA GLU A 65 -4.88 5.51 16.03
C GLU A 65 -3.39 5.19 16.16
N LEU A 66 -3.04 4.02 16.71
CA LEU A 66 -1.64 3.58 16.82
C LEU A 66 -0.97 3.42 15.44
N LEU A 67 -1.69 2.88 14.45
CA LEU A 67 -1.19 2.76 13.09
C LEU A 67 -0.99 4.13 12.42
N GLN A 68 -1.92 5.06 12.63
CA GLN A 68 -1.81 6.42 12.11
C GLN A 68 -0.68 7.21 12.77
N ALA A 69 -0.53 7.09 14.10
CA ALA A 69 0.58 7.71 14.83
C ALA A 69 1.94 7.19 14.35
N ARG A 70 2.05 5.87 14.13
CA ARG A 70 3.25 5.27 13.53
C ARG A 70 3.53 5.86 12.15
N ASP A 71 2.52 5.93 11.28
CA ASP A 71 2.70 6.42 9.92
C ASP A 71 3.07 7.90 9.90
N MET A 72 2.47 8.71 10.77
CA MET A 72 2.87 10.11 10.97
C MET A 72 4.34 10.22 11.38
N ALA A 73 4.80 9.40 12.33
CA ALA A 73 6.19 9.43 12.80
C ALA A 73 7.21 8.97 11.73
N VAL A 74 6.84 8.02 10.88
CA VAL A 74 7.76 7.42 9.88
C VAL A 74 7.73 8.18 8.55
N TYR A 75 6.55 8.63 8.13
CA TYR A 75 6.32 9.16 6.78
C TYR A 75 5.87 10.63 6.76
N GLY A 76 5.52 11.21 7.91
CA GLY A 76 4.93 12.54 7.99
C GLY A 76 3.46 12.62 7.55
N ASP A 77 2.80 11.47 7.34
CA ASP A 77 1.40 11.38 6.91
C ASP A 77 0.71 10.21 7.65
N PRO A 78 -0.50 10.40 8.22
CA PRO A 78 -1.15 9.38 9.04
C PRO A 78 -1.65 8.19 8.20
N ASN A 79 -1.74 8.33 6.89
CA ASN A 79 -2.20 7.34 5.93
C ASN A 79 -1.04 6.69 5.15
N GLY A 80 0.16 6.73 5.73
CA GLY A 80 1.38 6.14 5.18
C GLY A 80 2.07 7.04 4.16
N PRO A 81 3.08 6.57 3.42
CA PRO A 81 3.89 7.45 2.58
C PRO A 81 3.07 8.06 1.44
N THR A 82 3.24 9.37 1.22
CA THR A 82 2.76 10.07 0.03
C THR A 82 3.55 9.60 -1.21
N PHE A 83 3.05 9.90 -2.41
CA PHE A 83 3.77 9.56 -3.64
C PHE A 83 5.13 10.28 -3.69
N GLU A 84 5.14 11.56 -3.34
CA GLU A 84 6.32 12.43 -3.31
C GLU A 84 7.35 11.93 -2.28
N PHE A 85 6.90 11.46 -1.11
CA PHE A 85 7.78 10.85 -0.12
C PHE A 85 8.53 9.66 -0.72
N LEU A 86 7.83 8.78 -1.47
CA LEU A 86 8.46 7.62 -2.09
C LEU A 86 9.41 8.00 -3.22
N VAL A 87 9.05 9.00 -4.03
CA VAL A 87 9.92 9.53 -5.09
C VAL A 87 11.22 10.08 -4.51
N GLU A 88 11.13 10.90 -3.47
CA GLU A 88 12.31 11.49 -2.84
C GLU A 88 13.13 10.45 -2.08
N GLN A 89 12.50 9.49 -1.41
CA GLN A 89 13.21 8.38 -0.78
C GLN A 89 14.02 7.57 -1.81
N ALA A 90 13.43 7.26 -2.96
CA ALA A 90 14.09 6.54 -4.04
C ALA A 90 15.22 7.37 -4.69
N ARG A 91 15.00 8.68 -4.88
CA ARG A 91 16.01 9.62 -5.37
C ARG A 91 17.21 9.68 -4.41
N HIS A 92 16.97 9.77 -3.11
CA HIS A 92 18.01 9.74 -2.08
C HIS A 92 18.78 8.41 -2.05
N ALA A 93 18.16 7.31 -2.48
CA ALA A 93 18.81 6.02 -2.67
C ALA A 93 19.65 5.93 -3.96
N GLY A 94 19.72 7.01 -4.76
CA GLY A 94 20.50 7.07 -5.99
C GLY A 94 19.82 6.43 -7.20
N LEU A 95 18.51 6.22 -7.16
CA LEU A 95 17.77 5.73 -8.31
C LEU A 95 17.51 6.86 -9.31
N GLU A 96 17.64 6.52 -10.59
CA GLU A 96 17.30 7.39 -11.72
C GLU A 96 15.80 7.36 -12.02
N GLU A 97 15.28 8.37 -12.72
CA GLU A 97 13.85 8.65 -12.86
C GLU A 97 12.98 7.42 -13.19
N TYR A 98 13.31 6.65 -14.23
CA TYR A 98 12.56 5.45 -14.58
C TYR A 98 12.60 4.39 -13.47
N ALA A 99 13.77 4.18 -12.86
CA ALA A 99 13.96 3.20 -11.80
C ALA A 99 13.25 3.58 -10.50
N ILE A 100 13.11 4.89 -10.20
CA ILE A 100 12.30 5.38 -9.09
C ILE A 100 10.86 4.88 -9.24
N TYR A 101 10.25 5.10 -10.41
CA TYR A 101 8.85 4.75 -10.62
C TYR A 101 8.63 3.23 -10.63
N GLU A 102 9.54 2.45 -11.22
CA GLU A 102 9.48 0.98 -11.14
C GLU A 102 9.62 0.47 -9.70
N ALA A 103 10.48 1.08 -8.88
CA ALA A 103 10.63 0.73 -7.46
C ALA A 103 9.34 1.01 -6.66
N ILE A 104 8.63 2.10 -6.96
CA ILE A 104 7.34 2.41 -6.35
C ILE A 104 6.29 1.36 -6.73
N ILE A 105 6.22 0.96 -8.00
CA ILE A 105 5.30 -0.08 -8.46
C ILE A 105 5.61 -1.42 -7.76
N ASP A 106 6.90 -1.79 -7.71
CA ASP A 106 7.36 -3.02 -7.06
C ASP A 106 7.02 -3.06 -5.56
N GLY A 107 7.23 -1.95 -4.85
CA GLY A 107 6.84 -1.81 -3.46
C GLY A 107 5.32 -1.81 -3.25
N SER A 108 4.54 -1.43 -4.27
CA SER A 108 3.11 -1.21 -4.11
C SER A 108 2.29 -2.49 -3.99
N TYR A 109 2.70 -3.58 -4.66
CA TYR A 109 2.02 -4.89 -4.56
C TYR A 109 2.62 -5.81 -3.48
N ARG A 110 3.77 -5.45 -2.88
CA ARG A 110 4.42 -6.22 -1.82
C ARG A 110 3.87 -5.88 -0.45
N THR A 111 3.66 -6.89 0.38
CA THR A 111 3.17 -6.73 1.76
C THR A 111 4.18 -7.26 2.77
N ASN A 112 4.18 -6.71 3.98
CA ASN A 112 5.07 -7.17 5.05
C ASN A 112 4.75 -8.62 5.42
N ALA A 113 5.71 -9.52 5.17
CA ALA A 113 5.57 -10.96 5.39
C ALA A 113 5.46 -11.34 6.87
N ASP A 114 6.09 -10.59 7.77
CA ASP A 114 6.05 -10.88 9.21
C ASP A 114 4.66 -10.64 9.78
N ILE A 115 3.97 -9.59 9.32
CA ILE A 115 2.58 -9.33 9.69
C ILE A 115 1.67 -10.43 9.15
N ASN A 116 1.92 -10.91 7.93
CA ASN A 116 1.14 -12.02 7.36
C ASN A 116 1.29 -13.27 8.23
N ARG A 117 2.54 -13.65 8.59
CA ARG A 117 2.80 -14.80 9.47
C ARG A 117 2.13 -14.67 10.84
N ARG A 118 2.18 -13.48 11.46
CA ARG A 118 1.52 -13.21 12.76
C ARG A 118 0.00 -13.39 12.71
N LEU A 119 -0.61 -13.20 11.53
CA LEU A 119 -2.05 -13.33 11.30
C LEU A 119 -2.43 -14.68 10.66
N GLY A 120 -1.48 -15.60 10.45
CA GLY A 120 -1.73 -16.92 9.85
C GLY A 120 -1.95 -16.92 8.34
N LEU A 121 -1.31 -15.98 7.62
CA LEU A 121 -1.53 -15.68 6.19
C LEU A 121 -0.29 -15.85 5.30
#